data_AF-A0A7W7QBG1-F1
#
_entry.id   AF-A0A7W7QBG1-F1
#
_cell.length_a   1.000
_cell.length_b   1.000
_cell.length_c   1.000
_cell.angle_alpha   90.00
_cell.angle_beta   90.00
_cell.angle_gamma   90.00
#
_symmetry.space_group_name_H-M   'P 1'
#
loop_
_entity.id
_entity.type
_entity.pdbx_description
1 polymer ?
#
loop_
_entity_poly.entity_id
_entity_poly.type
_entity_poly.pdbx_seq_one_letter_code
_entity_poly.pdbx_strand_id
1 'polypeptide(L)'
;MNYPTSSAMTSRDWHNYLVAQLVSASLGYLPRHVVAVGVEPGDQEIVVHFQLTEIDDKDEDDMAEIVGELSILLGDIVRIRTATDVRARAHTDPTGLIRWTYRARVEDESDQPGLR
;
A
#
# COMPACT_ATOMS: atom_id res chain seq x y z
N MET A 1 -4.72 0.07 24.66
CA MET A 1 -5.39 -0.74 23.62
C MET A 1 -4.55 -2.00 23.44
N ASN A 2 -5.13 -3.20 23.34
CA ASN A 2 -4.37 -4.40 22.98
C ASN A 2 -4.41 -4.53 21.46
N TYR A 3 -3.28 -4.33 20.80
CA TYR A 3 -3.15 -4.53 19.36
C TYR A 3 -2.81 -5.99 19.08
N PRO A 4 -3.44 -6.63 18.08
CA PRO A 4 -3.10 -7.99 17.69
C PRO A 4 -1.68 -8.04 17.10
N THR A 5 -0.95 -9.11 17.42
CA THR A 5 0.37 -9.39 16.85
C THR A 5 0.32 -10.61 15.94
N SER A 6 1.30 -10.74 15.04
CA SER A 6 1.54 -11.94 14.24
C SER A 6 1.49 -13.23 15.08
N SER A 7 2.10 -13.21 16.27
CA SER A 7 2.16 -14.37 17.18
C SER A 7 0.82 -14.79 17.79
N ALA A 8 -0.17 -13.89 17.82
CA ALA A 8 -1.50 -14.16 18.37
C ALA A 8 -2.49 -14.68 17.32
N MET A 9 -2.09 -14.72 16.05
CA MET A 9 -2.93 -15.04 14.90
C MET A 9 -2.28 -16.12 14.04
N THR A 10 -3.07 -16.73 13.15
CA THR A 10 -2.45 -17.51 12.07
C THR A 10 -1.78 -16.56 11.08
N SER A 11 -0.75 -17.04 10.37
CA SER A 11 -0.09 -16.24 9.31
C SER A 11 -1.11 -15.71 8.29
N ARG A 12 -2.11 -16.51 7.90
CA ARG A 12 -3.16 -16.05 6.98
C ARG A 12 -3.99 -14.90 7.56
N ASP A 13 -4.39 -15.02 8.82
CA ASP A 13 -5.22 -13.99 9.47
C ASP A 13 -4.43 -12.69 9.68
N TRP A 14 -3.14 -12.80 10.02
CA TRP A 14 -2.23 -11.66 10.11
C TRP A 14 -2.14 -10.90 8.78
N HIS A 15 -1.96 -11.61 7.67
CA HIS A 15 -1.86 -10.98 6.34
C HIS A 15 -3.17 -10.27 5.96
N ASN A 16 -4.31 -10.89 6.22
CA ASN A 16 -5.63 -10.28 5.97
C ASN A 16 -5.86 -9.05 6.85
N TYR A 17 -5.44 -9.11 8.11
CA TYR A 17 -5.53 -7.99 9.04
C TYR A 17 -4.69 -6.80 8.54
N LEU A 18 -3.43 -7.03 8.16
CA LEU A 18 -2.57 -5.99 7.61
C LEU A 18 -3.15 -5.35 6.34
N VAL A 19 -3.71 -6.15 5.44
CA VAL A 19 -4.40 -5.65 4.24
C VAL A 19 -5.56 -4.75 4.62
N ALA A 20 -6.40 -5.17 5.58
CA ALA A 20 -7.53 -4.36 6.04
C ALA A 20 -7.07 -3.03 6.66
N GLN A 21 -6.03 -3.05 7.51
CA GLN A 21 -5.51 -1.83 8.12
C GLN A 21 -4.88 -0.89 7.10
N LEU A 22 -4.11 -1.41 6.14
CA LEU A 22 -3.53 -0.59 5.07
C LEU A 22 -4.63 0.05 4.21
N VAL A 23 -5.69 -0.69 3.86
CA VAL A 23 -6.84 -0.13 3.14
C VAL A 23 -7.51 0.98 3.94
N SER A 24 -7.72 0.79 5.25
CA SER A 24 -8.28 1.82 6.13
C SER A 24 -7.39 3.06 6.23
N ALA A 25 -6.08 2.88 6.41
CA ALA A 25 -5.11 3.97 6.49
C ALA A 25 -4.97 4.75 5.17
N SER A 26 -5.22 4.08 4.03
CA SER A 26 -5.15 4.71 2.70
C SER A 26 -6.34 5.62 2.37
N LEU A 27 -7.38 5.65 3.20
CA LEU A 27 -8.63 6.32 2.88
C LEU A 27 -8.45 7.85 2.82
N GLY A 28 -8.54 8.41 1.61
CA GLY A 28 -8.39 9.86 1.39
C GLY A 28 -6.96 10.34 1.20
N TYR A 29 -5.98 9.44 1.28
CA TYR A 29 -4.54 9.76 1.23
C TYR A 29 -3.79 9.00 0.13
N LEU A 30 -4.47 8.39 -0.85
CA LEU A 30 -3.75 7.78 -1.97
C LEU A 30 -3.00 8.87 -2.76
N PRO A 31 -1.66 8.78 -2.88
CA PRO A 31 -0.88 9.78 -3.60
C PRO A 31 -1.36 9.92 -5.04
N ARG A 32 -1.27 11.12 -5.61
CA ARG A 32 -1.79 11.41 -6.95
C ARG A 32 -1.13 10.53 -8.01
N HIS A 33 0.18 10.32 -7.88
CA HIS A 33 0.97 9.60 -8.89
C HIS A 33 1.09 8.11 -8.59
N VAL A 34 0.34 7.58 -7.61
CA VAL A 34 0.44 6.18 -7.20
C VAL A 34 -0.15 5.22 -8.25
N VAL A 35 0.63 4.22 -8.62
CA VAL A 35 0.19 3.13 -9.52
C VAL A 35 -0.08 1.84 -8.78
N ALA A 36 0.58 1.60 -7.63
CA ALA A 36 0.26 0.47 -6.76
C ALA A 36 0.65 0.74 -5.30
N VAL A 37 -0.13 0.20 -4.37
CA VAL A 37 0.17 0.17 -2.93
C VAL A 37 0.03 -1.25 -2.42
N GLY A 38 0.98 -1.70 -1.61
CA GLY A 38 0.93 -3.02 -1.00
C GLY A 38 1.67 -3.08 0.33
N VAL A 39 1.44 -4.16 1.07
CA VAL A 39 2.16 -4.45 2.31
C VAL A 39 2.92 -5.76 2.17
N GLU A 40 4.18 -5.76 2.56
CA GLU A 40 4.97 -6.97 2.78
C GLU A 40 4.87 -7.36 4.26
N PRO A 41 4.17 -8.46 4.58
CA PRO A 41 4.00 -8.91 5.96
C PRO A 41 5.31 -9.42 6.54
N GLY A 42 5.63 -9.00 7.76
CA GLY A 42 6.60 -9.63 8.63
C GLY A 42 6.06 -9.71 10.06
N ASP A 43 6.82 -10.31 10.97
CA ASP A 43 6.32 -10.59 12.32
C ASP A 43 6.34 -9.37 13.24
N GLN A 44 7.40 -8.55 13.17
CA GLN A 44 7.60 -7.33 13.97
C GLN A 44 7.94 -6.10 13.13
N GLU A 45 8.26 -6.32 11.84
CA GLU A 45 8.52 -5.27 10.88
C GLU A 45 7.70 -5.59 9.63
N ILE A 46 6.97 -4.59 9.13
CA ILE A 46 6.27 -4.65 7.84
C ILE A 46 6.84 -3.59 6.92
N VAL A 47 6.71 -3.81 5.61
CA VAL A 47 7.10 -2.81 4.61
C VAL A 47 5.87 -2.40 3.81
N VAL A 48 5.55 -1.10 3.82
CA VAL A 48 4.56 -0.53 2.91
C VAL A 48 5.27 -0.16 1.61
N HIS A 49 4.83 -0.76 0.53
CA HIS A 49 5.37 -0.57 -0.80
C HIS A 49 4.50 0.41 -1.57
N PHE A 50 5.12 1.48 -2.06
CA PHE A 50 4.51 2.45 -2.96
C PHE A 50 5.20 2.38 -4.32
N GLN A 51 4.42 2.17 -5.37
CA GLN A 51 4.87 2.36 -6.75
C GLN A 51 4.20 3.63 -7.28
N LEU A 52 4.97 4.59 -7.77
CA LEU A 52 4.46 5.85 -8.32
C LEU A 52 5.07 6.15 -9.68
N THR A 53 4.40 6.91 -10.54
CA THR A 53 4.97 7.36 -11.82
C THR A 53 6.05 8.42 -11.64
N GLU A 54 5.90 9.24 -10.61
CA GLU A 54 6.82 10.28 -10.14
C GLU A 54 6.54 10.53 -8.65
N ILE A 55 7.38 11.33 -7.99
CA ILE A 55 7.22 11.70 -6.59
C ILE A 55 7.32 13.22 -6.50
N ASP A 56 6.28 13.86 -5.96
CA ASP A 56 6.32 15.24 -5.52
C ASP A 56 6.13 15.36 -4.00
N ASP A 57 6.30 16.57 -3.46
CA ASP A 57 6.15 16.84 -2.02
C ASP A 57 4.77 16.42 -1.49
N LYS A 58 3.72 16.52 -2.32
CA LYS A 58 2.36 16.17 -1.92
C LYS A 58 2.18 14.65 -1.83
N ASP A 59 2.81 13.89 -2.73
CA ASP A 59 2.85 12.44 -2.65
C ASP A 59 3.61 11.97 -1.40
N GLU A 60 4.72 12.65 -1.04
CA GLU A 60 5.46 12.35 0.19
C GLU A 60 4.61 12.58 1.45
N ASP A 61 3.89 13.70 1.51
CA ASP A 61 2.94 13.99 2.59
C ASP A 61 1.86 12.90 2.66
N ASP A 62 1.25 12.55 1.53
CA ASP A 62 0.19 11.53 1.46
C ASP A 62 0.71 10.15 1.89
N MET A 63 1.91 9.74 1.45
CA MET A 63 2.56 8.50 1.92
C MET A 63 2.85 8.53 3.43
N ALA A 64 3.28 9.68 3.96
CA ALA A 64 3.54 9.85 5.39
C ALA A 64 2.26 9.74 6.22
N GLU A 65 1.16 10.34 5.77
CA GLU A 65 -0.16 10.23 6.40
C GLU A 65 -0.64 8.77 6.43
N ILE A 66 -0.53 8.03 5.31
CA ILE A 66 -0.87 6.59 5.28
C ILE A 66 -0.07 5.81 6.32
N VAL A 67 1.24 6.03 6.40
CA VAL A 67 2.11 5.32 7.35
C VAL A 67 1.80 5.72 8.80
N GLY A 68 1.50 6.99 9.05
CA GLY A 68 1.10 7.50 10.35
C GLY A 68 -0.20 6.85 10.84
N GLU A 69 -1.24 6.87 10.01
CA GLU A 69 -2.52 6.22 10.31
C GLU A 69 -2.36 4.71 10.51
N LEU A 70 -1.58 4.05 9.66
CA LEU A 70 -1.28 2.63 9.82
C LEU A 70 -0.56 2.34 11.15
N SER A 71 0.38 3.19 11.55
CA SER A 71 1.07 3.08 12.84
C SER A 71 0.10 3.20 14.01
N ILE A 72 -0.89 4.09 13.94
CA ILE A 72 -1.93 4.24 14.98
C ILE A 72 -2.81 2.99 15.06
N LEU A 73 -3.17 2.42 13.90
CA LEU A 73 -4.03 1.24 13.81
C LEU A 73 -3.34 -0.04 14.27
N LEU A 74 -2.04 -0.19 14.01
CA LEU A 74 -1.24 -1.37 14.40
C LEU A 74 -0.61 -1.24 15.80
N GLY A 75 -0.46 -0.01 16.30
CA GLY A 75 0.22 0.31 17.55
C GLY A 75 1.74 0.17 17.47
N ASP A 76 2.43 0.68 18.50
CA ASP A 76 3.90 0.83 18.55
C ASP A 76 4.69 -0.50 18.56
N ILE A 77 4.01 -1.64 18.58
CA ILE A 77 4.63 -2.97 18.60
C ILE A 77 5.05 -3.45 17.21
N VAL A 78 4.55 -2.82 16.14
CA VAL A 78 4.91 -3.14 14.76
C VAL A 78 5.74 -2.00 14.19
N ARG A 79 6.96 -2.31 13.75
CA ARG A 79 7.77 -1.36 13.02
C ARG A 79 7.29 -1.27 11.57
N ILE A 80 7.01 -0.06 11.11
CA ILE A 80 6.63 0.18 9.72
C ILE A 80 7.81 0.81 8.98
N ARG A 81 8.16 0.24 7.84
CA ARG A 81 9.08 0.84 6.87
C ARG A 81 8.35 1.13 5.57
N THR A 82 8.91 2.03 4.79
CA THR A 82 8.45 2.31 3.43
C THR A 82 9.49 1.85 2.41
N ALA A 83 9.00 1.38 1.27
CA ALA A 83 9.78 1.15 0.07
C ALA A 83 9.07 1.84 -1.10
N THR A 84 9.81 2.70 -1.80
CA THR A 84 9.27 3.51 -2.89
C THR A 84 9.96 3.17 -4.19
N ASP A 85 9.17 3.04 -5.26
CA ASP A 85 9.63 2.66 -6.59
C ASP A 85 8.98 3.54 -7.67
N VAL A 86 9.81 4.26 -8.42
CA VAL A 86 9.34 5.15 -9.49
C VAL A 86 9.26 4.38 -10.80
N ARG A 87 8.05 4.19 -11.33
CA ARG A 87 7.78 3.43 -12.56
C ARG A 87 6.49 3.86 -13.25
N ALA A 88 6.51 3.80 -14.58
CA ALA A 88 5.37 4.21 -15.42
C ALA A 88 4.10 3.36 -15.25
N ARG A 89 4.21 2.11 -14.80
CA ARG A 89 3.07 1.19 -14.65
C ARG A 89 3.22 0.32 -13.42
N ALA A 90 2.09 -0.03 -12.82
CA ALA A 90 2.03 -0.99 -11.73
C ALA A 90 2.61 -2.33 -12.16
N HIS A 91 3.55 -2.86 -11.37
CA HIS A 91 4.05 -4.22 -11.51
C HIS A 91 3.82 -4.95 -10.19
N THR A 92 2.77 -5.76 -10.21
CA THR A 92 2.22 -6.48 -9.06
C THR A 92 2.32 -7.97 -9.33
N ASP A 93 3.05 -8.70 -8.50
CA ASP A 93 3.06 -10.17 -8.50
C ASP A 93 2.06 -10.68 -7.44
N PRO A 94 0.92 -11.30 -7.84
CA PRO A 94 -0.07 -11.82 -6.90
C PRO A 94 0.41 -13.06 -6.13
N THR A 95 1.49 -13.71 -6.58
CA THR A 95 2.10 -14.87 -5.93
C THR A 95 3.30 -14.51 -5.05
N GLY A 96 3.75 -13.25 -5.13
CA GLY A 96 4.88 -12.73 -4.38
C GLY A 96 4.59 -12.54 -2.89
N LEU A 97 5.58 -11.98 -2.19
CA LEU A 97 5.48 -11.71 -0.75
C LEU A 97 4.60 -10.49 -0.45
N ILE A 98 4.53 -9.53 -1.37
CA ILE A 98 3.75 -8.30 -1.21
C ILE A 98 2.27 -8.60 -1.42
N ARG A 99 1.43 -8.10 -0.51
CA ARG A 99 -0.03 -8.10 -0.61
C ARG A 99 -0.48 -6.74 -1.13
N TRP A 100 -0.70 -6.66 -2.44
CA TRP A 100 -1.16 -5.45 -3.12
C TRP A 100 -2.62 -5.15 -2.79
N THR A 101 -2.89 -3.95 -2.30
CA THR A 101 -4.22 -3.48 -1.88
C THR A 101 -4.82 -2.47 -2.85
N TYR A 102 -3.97 -1.76 -3.58
CA TYR A 102 -4.36 -0.83 -4.63
C TYR A 102 -3.54 -1.05 -5.89
N ARG A 103 -4.21 -0.92 -7.04
CA ARG A 103 -3.59 -0.86 -8.37
C ARG A 103 -4.39 0.10 -9.24
N ALA A 104 -3.74 1.15 -9.74
CA ALA A 104 -4.35 2.07 -10.68
C ALA A 104 -4.75 1.33 -11.97
N ARG A 105 -5.87 1.73 -12.56
CA ARG A 105 -6.26 1.24 -13.89
C ARG A 105 -5.33 1.91 -14.91
N VAL A 106 -4.82 1.12 -15.85
CA VAL A 106 -4.15 1.69 -17.02
C VAL A 106 -5.27 2.15 -17.94
N GLU A 107 -5.35 3.45 -18.25
CA GLU A 107 -6.18 3.89 -19.37
C GLU A 107 -5.51 3.37 -20.65
N ASP A 108 -6.15 2.40 -21.31
CA ASP A 108 -5.76 2.01 -22.66
C ASP A 108 -6.20 3.14 -23.60
N GLU A 109 -5.25 3.83 -24.24
CA GLU A 109 -5.48 4.83 -25.30
C GLU A 109 -6.17 4.27 -26.57
N SER A 110 -6.74 3.06 -26.53
CA SER A 110 -7.45 2.43 -27.65
C SER A 110 -8.94 2.77 -27.74
N ASP A 111 -9.50 3.61 -26.87
CA ASP A 111 -10.90 4.05 -26.95
C ASP A 111 -11.04 5.53 -27.34
N GLN A 112 -10.29 5.96 -28.37
CA GLN A 112 -10.73 7.10 -29.16
C GLN A 112 -11.78 6.60 -30.17
N PRO A 113 -13.09 6.91 -29.99
CA PRO A 113 -14.02 6.74 -31.09
C PRO A 113 -13.59 7.72 -32.18
N GLY A 114 -12.98 7.18 -33.22
CA GLY A 114 -12.55 7.94 -34.38
C GLY A 114 -13.70 8.80 -34.88
N LEU A 115 -13.39 10.08 -35.11
CA LEU A 115 -14.18 10.93 -35.98
C LEU A 115 -14.53 10.16 -37.26
N ARG A 116 -15.82 9.91 -37.45
CA ARG A 116 -16.44 9.72 -38.76
C ARG A 116 -17.73 10.53 -38.79
#